data_AF-V7BFW6-F1
#
_entry.id   AF-V7BFW6-F1
#
_cell.length_a   1.000
_cell.length_b   1.000
_cell.length_c   1.000
_cell.angle_alpha   90.00
_cell.angle_beta   90.00
_cell.angle_gamma   90.00
#
_symmetry.space_group_name_H-M   'P 1'
#
loop_
_entity.id
_entity.type
_entity.pdbx_description
1 polymer ?
#
loop_
_entity_poly.entity_id
_entity_poly.type
_entity_poly.pdbx_seq_one_letter_code
_entity_poly.pdbx_strand_id
1 'polypeptide(L)' 'MQNNRNYVQNLERFKIEEKTEESCCICLGEFSIGSRAIRMPQPCSHIFHQHCITKWLNISHTCPLCRRNI' A
#
# COMPACT_ATOMS: atom_id res chain seq x y z
N MET A 1 -7.36 23.39 0.82
CA MET A 1 -6.23 22.49 0.53
C MET A 1 -6.59 21.13 1.10
N GLN A 2 -6.98 20.18 0.26
CA GLN A 2 -7.82 19.03 0.62
C GLN A 2 -7.18 18.15 1.71
N ASN A 3 -7.71 18.26 2.93
CA ASN A 3 -7.34 17.48 4.10
C ASN A 3 -7.92 16.07 3.96
N ASN A 4 -7.20 15.17 3.27
CA ASN A 4 -7.74 13.89 2.80
C ASN A 4 -7.23 12.66 3.59
N ARG A 5 -6.98 12.81 4.90
CA ARG A 5 -6.62 11.70 5.82
C ARG A 5 -7.63 10.53 5.82
N ASN A 6 -8.83 10.72 5.30
CA ASN A 6 -9.89 9.71 5.28
C ASN A 6 -9.70 8.61 4.22
N TYR A 7 -8.93 8.82 3.15
CA TYR A 7 -8.85 7.84 2.07
C TYR A 7 -7.98 6.63 2.43
N VAL A 8 -6.89 6.82 3.18
CA VAL A 8 -6.02 5.72 3.65
C VAL A 8 -6.77 4.75 4.58
N GLN A 9 -7.76 5.25 5.32
CA GLN A 9 -8.58 4.44 6.23
C GLN A 9 -9.46 3.44 5.48
N ASN A 10 -9.87 3.76 4.25
CA ASN A 10 -10.76 2.95 3.42
C ASN A 10 -10.06 2.03 2.42
N LEU A 11 -8.72 2.03 2.39
CA LEU A 11 -7.97 1.12 1.53
C LEU A 11 -8.16 -0.34 1.97
N GLU A 12 -8.26 -1.23 0.98
CA GLU A 12 -8.39 -2.67 1.19
C GLU A 12 -7.13 -3.20 1.89
N ARG A 13 -7.30 -3.59 3.16
CA ARG A 13 -6.28 -4.24 3.98
C ARG A 13 -6.53 -5.73 3.95
N PHE A 14 -5.49 -6.48 3.68
CA PHE A 14 -5.54 -7.92 3.71
C PHE A 14 -4.30 -8.48 4.40
N LYS A 15 -4.40 -9.74 4.83
CA LYS A 15 -3.30 -10.47 5.43
C LYS A 15 -2.72 -11.38 4.36
N ILE A 16 -1.40 -11.46 4.30
CA ILE A 16 -0.71 -12.38 3.39
C ILE A 16 -0.86 -13.78 3.98
N GLU A 17 -1.64 -14.65 3.33
CA GLU A 17 -1.90 -16.01 3.84
C GLU A 17 -0.89 -17.04 3.31
N GLU A 18 -0.31 -16.75 2.14
CA GLU A 18 0.63 -17.62 1.45
C GLU A 18 1.93 -16.88 1.14
N LYS A 19 3.02 -17.64 0.96
CA LYS A 19 4.29 -17.05 0.53
C LYS A 19 4.12 -16.49 -0.88
N THR A 20 4.49 -15.23 -1.09
CA THR A 20 4.53 -14.57 -2.40
C THR A 20 5.96 -14.16 -2.72
N GLU A 21 6.31 -14.17 -4.01
CA GLU A 21 7.58 -13.61 -4.51
C GLU A 21 7.50 -12.08 -4.69
N GLU A 22 6.31 -11.49 -4.48
CA GLU A 22 6.17 -10.05 -4.46
C GLU A 22 6.92 -9.43 -3.28
N SER A 23 7.44 -8.23 -3.51
CA SER A 23 8.13 -7.45 -2.48
C SER A 23 7.59 -6.03 -2.44
N CYS A 24 7.66 -5.41 -1.27
CA CYS A 24 7.21 -4.05 -1.10
C CYS A 24 8.23 -3.07 -1.70
N CYS A 25 7.90 -2.41 -2.81
CA CYS A 25 8.79 -1.44 -3.48
C CYS A 25 9.25 -0.26 -2.57
N ILE A 26 8.53 0.03 -1.49
CA ILE A 26 8.89 1.12 -0.56
C ILE A 26 10.07 0.74 0.34
N CYS A 27 10.08 -0.48 0.88
CA CYS A 27 11.13 -0.94 1.80
C CYS A 27 12.05 -2.00 1.21
N LEU A 28 11.77 -2.44 -0.03
CA LEU A 28 12.45 -3.52 -0.74
C LEU A 28 12.45 -4.86 0.03
N GLY A 29 11.51 -5.04 0.95
CA GLY A 29 11.36 -6.24 1.76
C GLY A 29 10.26 -7.17 1.24
N GLU A 30 10.48 -8.47 1.35
CA GLU A 30 9.51 -9.52 1.02
C GLU A 30 8.28 -9.49 1.94
N PHE A 31 7.14 -9.91 1.42
CA PHE A 31 5.94 -10.10 2.22
C PHE A 31 6.02 -11.43 2.99
N SER A 32 6.01 -11.35 4.32
CA SER A 32 5.95 -12.55 5.16
C SER A 32 4.52 -13.04 5.33
N ILE A 33 4.33 -14.36 5.47
CA ILE A 33 3.04 -14.94 5.85
C ILE A 33 2.60 -14.33 7.19
N GLY A 34 1.35 -13.87 7.21
CA GLY A 34 0.74 -13.19 8.32
C GLY A 34 1.00 -11.69 8.41
N SER A 35 1.85 -11.13 7.53
CA SER A 35 2.05 -9.69 7.43
C SER A 35 0.79 -9.00 6.86
N ARG A 36 0.59 -7.74 7.25
CA ARG A 36 -0.53 -6.92 6.78
C ARG A 36 -0.10 -6.10 5.58
N ALA A 37 -0.81 -6.24 4.48
CA ALA A 37 -0.61 -5.50 3.25
C ALA A 37 -1.84 -4.66 2.92
N ILE A 38 -1.63 -3.67 2.07
CA ILE A 38 -2.68 -2.83 1.50
C ILE A 38 -2.58 -2.94 -0.01
N ARG A 39 -3.74 -3.16 -0.65
CA ARG A 39 -3.89 -3.09 -2.11
C ARG A 39 -4.40 -1.72 -2.49
N MET A 40 -3.74 -1.09 -3.45
CA MET A 40 -4.18 0.18 -4.01
C MET A 40 -5.47 -0.01 -4.83
N PRO A 41 -6.37 0.99 -4.86
CA PRO A 41 -7.57 0.92 -5.66
C PRO A 41 -7.25 0.78 -7.16
N GLN A 42 -8.20 0.22 -7.89
CA GLN A 42 -8.16 0.17 -9.35
C GLN A 42 -7.96 1.59 -9.91
N PRO A 43 -7.18 1.74 -11.00
CA PRO A 43 -6.75 0.70 -11.93
C PRO A 43 -5.36 0.10 -11.63
N CYS A 44 -4.69 0.49 -10.54
CA CYS A 44 -3.28 0.12 -10.36
C CYS A 44 -3.06 -1.18 -9.58
N SER A 45 -3.89 -1.47 -8.56
CA SER A 45 -3.86 -2.74 -7.79
C SER A 45 -2.53 -3.12 -7.14
N HIS A 46 -1.57 -2.19 -7.04
CA HIS A 46 -0.27 -2.46 -6.44
C HIS A 46 -0.38 -2.72 -4.93
N ILE A 47 0.49 -3.61 -4.43
CA ILE A 47 0.46 -4.07 -3.04
C ILE A 47 1.67 -3.52 -2.29
N PHE A 48 1.45 -3.07 -1.06
CA PHE A 48 2.51 -2.54 -0.18
C PHE A 48 2.28 -2.98 1.26
N HIS A 49 3.35 -3.03 2.06
CA HIS A 49 3.19 -3.22 3.50
C HIS A 49 2.30 -2.11 4.08
N GLN A 50 1.38 -2.48 4.96
CA GLN A 50 0.45 -1.52 5.56
C GLN A 50 1.22 -0.34 6.18
N HIS A 51 2.30 -0.61 6.91
CA HIS A 51 3.09 0.45 7.54
C HIS A 51 3.85 1.32 6.52
N CYS A 52 4.32 0.74 5.41
CA CYS A 52 5.06 1.45 4.37
C CYS A 52 4.15 2.44 3.64
N ILE A 53 3.02 1.95 3.14
CA ILE A 53 2.11 2.82 2.39
C ILE A 53 1.48 3.87 3.30
N THR A 54 1.13 3.53 4.55
CA THR A 54 0.59 4.52 5.49
C THR A 54 1.56 5.68 5.71
N LYS A 55 2.87 5.40 5.84
CA LYS A 55 3.89 6.46 5.93
C LYS A 55 3.98 7.29 4.66
N TRP A 56 3.97 6.65 3.50
CA TRP A 56 4.02 7.34 2.21
C TRP A 56 2.82 8.28 2.00
N LEU A 57 1.61 7.81 2.32
CA LEU A 57 0.37 8.57 2.16
C LEU A 57 0.22 9.74 3.13
N ASN A 58 1.04 9.80 4.19
CA ASN A 58 1.13 11.01 5.00
C ASN A 58 1.89 12.15 4.29
N ILE A 59 2.63 11.85 3.23
CA ILE A 59 3.49 12.80 2.49
C ILE A 59 2.95 13.01 1.07
N SER A 60 2.56 11.94 0.37
CA SER A 60 2.13 11.97 -1.03
C SER A 60 0.93 11.08 -1.25
N HIS A 61 -0.12 11.60 -1.90
CA HIS A 61 -1.33 10.85 -2.23
C HIS A 61 -1.22 10.16 -3.60
N THR A 62 -0.08 9.54 -3.90
CA THR A 62 0.13 8.83 -5.17
C THR A 62 0.68 7.44 -4.93
N CYS A 63 0.36 6.50 -5.81
CA CYS A 63 0.94 5.16 -5.81
C CYS A 63 2.47 5.24 -6.01
N PRO A 64 3.30 4.69 -5.11
CA PRO A 64 4.76 4.72 -5.24
C PRO A 64 5.29 4.08 -6.54
N LEU A 65 4.60 3.06 -7.06
CA LEU A 65 5.02 2.30 -8.24
C LEU A 65 4.69 3.00 -9.55
N CYS A 66 3.49 3.58 -9.67
CA CYS A 66 3.00 4.12 -10.95
C CYS A 66 2.62 5.61 -10.91
N ARG A 67 2.81 6.27 -9.75
CA ARG A 67 2.53 7.69 -9.50
C ARG A 67 1.09 8.14 -9.77
N ARG A 68 0.15 7.20 -9.95
CA ARG A 68 -1.28 7.50 -10.05
C ARG A 68 -1.83 8.00 -8.72
N ASN A 69 -2.76 8.95 -8.78
CA ASN A 69 -3.47 9.44 -7.60
C ASN A 69 -4.40 8.37 -7.01
N ILE A 70 -4.74 8.53 -5.74
CA ILE A 70 -5.41 7.53 -4.90
C ILE A 70 -6.80 8.03 -4.50
#